data_AF-A0A382P7R4-F1
#
_entry.id   AF-A0A382P7R4-F1
#
_cell.length_a   1.000
_cell.length_b   1.000
_cell.length_c   1.000
_cell.angle_alpha   90.00
_cell.angle_beta   90.00
_cell.angle_gamma   90.00
#
_symmetry.space_group_name_H-M   'P 1'
#
loop_
_entity.id
_entity.type
_entity.pdbx_description
1 polymer ?
#
loop_
_entity_poly.entity_id
_entity_poly.type
_entity_poly.pdbx_seq_one_letter_code
_entity_poly.pdbx_strand_id
1 'polypeptide(L)'
;TDGDDNPVWKTIVLSGLGAGGQGYFALDITNVDSPKHLFTIYNDTFNQAVIHLDKDENKREYGYGGGGIPAEFDYRKLGETWSTPRIIRIKVDGKDKWVAVFGGGYNGGASYDYGSAVFVMDLENEGKLLQKIDIADYEHGEISGTQYANGTTTDFYLPWNYNVKNFYIRVTINNDIPTSYSLIGTYDESSFMMSGAKIQFATAPASGSLVRMRKIPATNIVNAIPADLTVITAAGTEKANYSGAMVYAADLEGKITKINLTDQGTLYESTILFDAESNNDNGRYVFKRAQATILDNKLWLYFGTGNTQKLGEQNSSIQNRVYGIKDKDFPDFVKRDIIDPGKVSECTTPPTCPGDD
;
A
#
# COMPACT_ATOMS: atom_id res chain seq x y z
N THR A 1 15.88 38.78 2.52
CA THR A 1 16.59 37.57 2.95
C THR A 1 18.02 37.98 3.21
N ASP A 2 18.51 37.86 4.45
CA ASP A 2 19.96 37.75 4.59
C ASP A 2 20.37 36.43 3.91
N GLY A 3 21.53 36.39 3.28
CA GLY A 3 21.93 35.32 2.36
C GLY A 3 22.22 33.97 3.01
N ASP A 4 21.84 33.76 4.27
CA ASP A 4 22.00 32.47 4.93
C ASP A 4 20.71 31.64 4.78
N ASP A 5 20.88 30.41 4.29
CA ASP A 5 19.84 29.40 4.09
C ASP A 5 19.38 28.82 5.45
N ASN A 6 18.93 29.72 6.33
CA ASN A 6 18.53 29.40 7.70
C ASN A 6 17.20 28.63 7.68
N PRO A 7 17.08 27.51 8.41
CA PRO A 7 15.82 26.77 8.48
C PRO A 7 14.71 27.63 9.12
N VAL A 8 13.55 27.70 8.46
CA VAL A 8 12.40 28.51 8.90
C VAL A 8 11.20 27.59 9.16
N TRP A 9 10.52 27.80 10.29
CA TRP A 9 9.27 27.12 10.59
C TRP A 9 8.13 27.61 9.68
N LYS A 10 7.35 26.65 9.16
CA LYS A 10 6.14 26.90 8.37
C LYS A 10 4.92 26.23 8.98
N THR A 11 3.75 26.78 8.69
CA THR A 11 2.46 26.14 8.95
C THR A 11 1.94 25.67 7.60
N ILE A 12 1.85 24.35 7.41
CA ILE A 12 1.50 23.74 6.12
C ILE A 12 0.18 22.99 6.24
N VAL A 13 -0.66 23.09 5.21
CA VAL A 13 -1.78 22.18 4.96
C VAL A 13 -1.35 21.22 3.86
N LEU A 14 -1.40 19.92 4.13
CA LEU A 14 -1.32 18.88 3.11
C LEU A 14 -2.68 18.19 3.04
N SER A 15 -3.31 18.22 1.89
CA SER A 15 -4.67 17.71 1.70
C SER A 15 -4.71 16.70 0.57
N GLY A 16 -5.34 15.55 0.84
CA GLY A 16 -5.71 14.59 -0.19
C GLY A 16 -7.06 14.96 -0.81
N LEU A 17 -7.28 14.53 -2.06
CA LEU A 17 -8.56 14.65 -2.77
C LEU A 17 -9.66 13.72 -2.23
N GLY A 18 -9.34 12.83 -1.29
CA GLY A 18 -10.27 11.84 -0.74
C GLY A 18 -10.76 10.88 -1.82
N ALA A 19 -12.06 10.59 -1.82
CA ALA A 19 -12.71 9.76 -2.85
C ALA A 19 -12.80 10.43 -4.23
N GLY A 20 -12.48 11.74 -4.33
CA GLY A 20 -12.53 12.48 -5.58
C GLY A 20 -11.33 12.28 -6.50
N GLY A 21 -10.21 11.73 -5.99
CA GLY A 21 -9.04 11.52 -6.81
C GLY A 21 -7.79 11.04 -6.09
N GLN A 22 -6.76 10.79 -6.89
CA GLN A 22 -5.53 10.12 -6.50
C GLN A 22 -4.37 11.12 -6.38
N GLY A 23 -4.54 12.14 -5.54
CA GLY A 23 -3.57 13.20 -5.45
C GLY A 23 -3.57 13.93 -4.11
N TYR A 24 -2.47 14.63 -3.87
CA TYR A 24 -2.26 15.52 -2.73
C TYR A 24 -1.83 16.90 -3.24
N PHE A 25 -2.25 17.94 -2.54
CA PHE A 25 -1.70 19.28 -2.70
C PHE A 25 -1.28 19.86 -1.35
N ALA A 26 -0.25 20.69 -1.37
CA ALA A 26 0.28 21.35 -0.19
C ALA A 26 0.20 22.87 -0.31
N LEU A 27 -0.21 23.52 0.78
CA LEU A 27 -0.24 24.97 0.92
C LEU A 27 0.59 25.40 2.12
N ASP A 28 1.41 26.43 1.96
CA ASP A 28 1.96 27.21 3.07
C ASP A 28 0.91 28.23 3.52
N ILE A 29 0.42 28.06 4.74
CA ILE A 29 -0.58 28.91 5.40
C ILE A 29 0.01 29.66 6.59
N THR A 30 1.34 29.84 6.66
CA THR A 30 1.97 30.67 7.70
C THR A 30 1.38 32.08 7.73
N ASN A 31 1.00 32.62 6.57
CA ASN A 31 0.11 33.77 6.47
C ASN A 31 -1.26 33.31 5.97
N VAL A 32 -2.25 33.27 6.87
CA VAL A 32 -3.62 32.82 6.57
C VAL A 32 -4.35 33.69 5.56
N ASP A 33 -3.96 34.97 5.43
CA ASP A 33 -4.57 35.91 4.47
C ASP A 33 -3.98 35.79 3.07
N SER A 34 -2.86 35.06 2.92
CA SER A 34 -2.16 34.88 1.66
C SER A 34 -1.54 33.48 1.58
N PRO A 35 -2.37 32.41 1.54
CA PRO A 35 -1.88 31.05 1.39
C PRO A 35 -1.10 30.91 0.07
N LYS A 36 -0.03 30.12 0.08
CA LYS A 36 0.81 29.88 -1.09
C LYS A 36 0.79 28.41 -1.45
N HIS A 37 0.63 28.11 -2.73
CA HIS A 37 0.85 26.76 -3.24
C HIS A 37 2.32 26.36 -3.04
N LEU A 38 2.54 25.12 -2.63
CA LEU A 38 3.87 24.53 -2.50
C LEU A 38 4.12 23.50 -3.59
N PHE A 39 3.18 22.58 -3.77
CA PHE A 39 3.21 21.57 -4.83
C PHE A 39 1.86 20.85 -4.96
N THR A 40 1.69 20.12 -6.05
CA THR A 40 0.63 19.13 -6.23
C THR A 40 1.19 17.87 -6.87
N ILE A 41 0.74 16.72 -6.38
CA ILE A 41 1.03 15.40 -6.94
C ILE A 41 -0.31 14.76 -7.28
N TYR A 42 -0.43 14.20 -8.48
CA TYR A 42 -1.61 13.45 -8.90
C TYR A 42 -1.20 12.24 -9.73
N ASN A 43 -1.75 11.07 -9.40
CA ASN A 43 -1.58 9.86 -10.18
C ASN A 43 -2.76 9.68 -11.12
N ASP A 44 -2.52 9.81 -12.43
CA ASP A 44 -3.51 9.48 -13.45
C ASP A 44 -3.38 8.00 -13.81
N THR A 45 -4.12 7.14 -13.11
CA THR A 45 -4.10 5.69 -13.38
C THR A 45 -4.62 5.30 -14.75
N PHE A 46 -5.40 6.17 -15.41
CA PHE A 46 -5.94 5.87 -16.74
C PHE A 46 -4.87 6.09 -17.82
N ASN A 47 -4.20 7.24 -17.78
CA ASN A 47 -3.12 7.57 -18.72
C ASN A 47 -1.75 7.01 -18.28
N GLN A 48 -1.69 6.35 -17.12
CA GLN A 48 -0.48 5.81 -16.53
C GLN A 48 0.61 6.88 -16.41
N ALA A 49 0.29 8.02 -15.79
CA ALA A 49 1.21 9.13 -15.62
C ALA A 49 1.07 9.80 -14.25
N VAL A 50 2.20 10.16 -13.64
CA VAL A 50 2.22 11.02 -12.45
C VAL A 50 2.37 12.47 -12.90
N ILE A 51 1.46 13.33 -12.46
CA ILE A 51 1.47 14.77 -12.69
C ILE A 51 2.01 15.45 -11.43
N HIS A 52 3.01 16.31 -11.60
CA HIS A 52 3.56 17.18 -10.55
C HIS A 52 3.39 18.64 -10.95
N LEU A 53 2.91 19.47 -10.03
CA LEU A 53 2.97 20.92 -10.15
C LEU A 53 3.95 21.41 -9.07
N ASP A 54 4.96 22.17 -9.49
CA ASP A 54 5.87 22.85 -8.55
C ASP A 54 5.20 24.09 -7.92
N LYS A 55 5.92 24.77 -7.03
CA LYS A 55 5.43 25.95 -6.29
C LYS A 55 4.97 27.11 -7.17
N ASP A 56 5.45 27.15 -8.41
CA ASP A 56 5.13 28.18 -9.41
C ASP A 56 4.06 27.65 -10.38
N GLU A 57 3.41 26.53 -10.03
CA GLU A 57 2.37 25.83 -10.77
C GLU A 57 2.82 25.28 -12.14
N ASN A 58 4.13 25.13 -12.35
CA ASN A 58 4.63 24.51 -13.58
C ASN A 58 4.32 23.00 -13.55
N LYS A 59 3.55 22.55 -14.53
CA LYS A 59 3.20 21.14 -14.70
C LYS A 59 4.38 20.35 -15.29
N ARG A 60 4.73 19.24 -14.65
CA ARG A 60 5.54 18.14 -15.21
C ARG A 60 4.71 16.86 -15.19
N GLU A 61 4.95 16.01 -16.18
CA GLU A 61 4.24 14.74 -16.33
C GLU A 61 5.25 13.61 -16.54
N TYR A 62 5.07 12.54 -15.77
CA TYR A 62 5.97 11.39 -15.74
C TYR A 62 5.18 10.13 -16.10
N GLY A 63 5.16 9.82 -17.39
CA GLY A 63 4.51 8.61 -17.90
C GLY A 63 5.24 7.34 -17.47
N TYR A 64 4.49 6.38 -16.95
CA TYR A 64 4.99 5.07 -16.51
C TYR A 64 4.39 3.90 -17.29
N GLY A 65 3.62 4.15 -18.36
CA GLY A 65 3.12 3.13 -19.29
C GLY A 65 4.22 2.39 -20.09
N GLY A 66 5.47 2.87 -20.04
CA GLY A 66 6.66 2.16 -20.52
C GLY A 66 7.45 1.42 -19.44
N GLY A 67 6.96 1.40 -18.19
CA GLY A 67 7.52 0.69 -17.04
C GLY A 67 8.38 1.55 -16.11
N GLY A 68 9.17 2.50 -16.63
CA GLY A 68 10.09 3.33 -15.84
C GLY A 68 9.48 4.66 -15.37
N ILE A 69 9.83 5.10 -14.16
CA ILE A 69 9.60 6.46 -13.63
C ILE A 69 10.75 6.82 -12.68
N PRO A 70 11.16 8.09 -12.56
CA PRO A 70 12.11 8.49 -11.50
C PRO A 70 11.56 8.15 -10.12
N ALA A 71 12.41 7.61 -9.24
CA ALA A 71 11.99 7.13 -7.92
C ALA A 71 11.37 8.23 -7.05
N GLU A 72 11.89 9.45 -7.15
CA GLU A 72 11.39 10.63 -6.46
C GLU A 72 10.00 11.09 -6.92
N PHE A 73 9.49 10.57 -8.04
CA PHE A 73 8.14 10.82 -8.56
C PHE A 73 7.31 9.53 -8.69
N ASP A 74 7.75 8.41 -8.11
CA ASP A 74 7.07 7.12 -8.25
C ASP A 74 5.81 6.99 -7.38
N TYR A 75 4.82 7.82 -7.68
CA TYR A 75 3.48 7.81 -7.09
C TYR A 75 2.51 6.86 -7.80
N ARG A 76 2.99 5.95 -8.66
CA ARG A 76 2.12 5.07 -9.47
C ARG A 76 1.16 4.21 -8.64
N LYS A 77 1.50 3.97 -7.37
CA LYS A 77 0.68 3.21 -6.41
C LYS A 77 -0.29 4.07 -5.60
N LEU A 78 -0.40 5.36 -5.89
CA LEU A 78 -1.33 6.25 -5.22
C LEU A 78 -2.75 6.04 -5.78
N GLY A 79 -3.66 5.60 -4.93
CA GLY A 79 -5.10 5.53 -5.16
C GLY A 79 -5.84 6.71 -4.54
N GLU A 80 -7.15 6.56 -4.34
CA GLU A 80 -7.99 7.56 -3.70
C GLU A 80 -7.48 7.85 -2.29
N THR A 81 -7.24 9.12 -2.00
CA THR A 81 -6.42 9.56 -0.85
C THR A 81 -7.21 9.60 0.46
N TRP A 82 -7.74 8.45 0.86
CA TRP A 82 -8.54 8.26 2.08
C TRP A 82 -7.68 8.23 3.34
N SER A 83 -6.42 7.80 3.22
CA SER A 83 -5.46 7.81 4.32
C SER A 83 -5.01 9.23 4.62
N THR A 84 -5.19 9.68 5.85
CA THR A 84 -4.77 11.01 6.30
C THR A 84 -3.24 11.08 6.42
N PRO A 85 -2.55 12.01 5.74
CA PRO A 85 -1.12 12.14 5.85
C PRO A 85 -0.68 12.64 7.22
N ARG A 86 0.41 12.05 7.73
CA ARG A 86 1.02 12.40 9.01
C ARG A 86 2.34 13.11 8.77
N ILE A 87 2.41 14.38 9.16
CA ILE A 87 3.66 15.16 9.10
C ILE A 87 4.53 14.78 10.30
N ILE A 88 5.72 14.29 10.05
CA ILE A 88 6.70 13.89 11.05
C ILE A 88 8.11 14.37 10.67
N ARG A 89 8.99 14.41 11.66
CA ARG A 89 10.42 14.66 11.45
C ARG A 89 11.19 13.36 11.57
N ILE A 90 11.95 12.98 10.54
CA ILE A 90 12.79 11.79 10.51
C ILE A 90 14.25 12.17 10.25
N LYS A 91 15.18 11.22 10.46
CA LYS A 91 16.59 11.39 10.06
C LYS A 91 16.87 10.64 8.76
N VAL A 92 17.45 11.32 7.78
CA VAL A 92 17.96 10.73 6.53
C VAL A 92 19.40 11.16 6.39
N ASP A 93 20.32 10.19 6.29
CA ASP A 93 21.77 10.43 6.29
C ASP A 93 22.24 11.32 7.47
N GLY A 94 21.64 11.09 8.64
CA GLY A 94 21.91 11.84 9.88
C GLY A 94 21.27 13.23 9.96
N LYS A 95 20.67 13.73 8.88
CA LYS A 95 20.04 15.05 8.81
C LYS A 95 18.54 14.96 9.08
N ASP A 96 18.01 15.93 9.83
CA ASP A 96 16.57 16.00 10.04
C ASP A 96 15.86 16.43 8.75
N LYS A 97 14.74 15.78 8.44
CA LYS A 97 13.84 16.10 7.33
C LYS A 97 12.39 16.10 7.79
N TRP A 98 11.62 17.05 7.30
CA TRP A 98 10.15 17.06 7.45
C TRP A 98 9.49 16.27 6.33
N VAL A 99 8.78 15.21 6.70
CA VAL A 99 8.13 14.32 5.76
C VAL A 99 6.65 14.17 6.07
N ALA A 100 5.86 13.91 5.04
CA ALA A 100 4.52 13.37 5.18
C ALA A 100 4.54 11.86 4.91
N VAL A 101 3.88 11.10 5.79
CA VAL A 101 3.74 9.64 5.64
C VAL A 101 2.27 9.28 5.55
N PHE A 102 1.88 8.50 4.54
CA PHE A 102 0.50 8.12 4.27
C PHE A 102 0.40 6.78 3.55
N GLY A 103 -0.74 6.11 3.74
CA GLY A 103 -1.08 4.90 3.00
C GLY A 103 -1.41 5.21 1.53
N GLY A 104 -1.28 4.20 0.68
CA GLY A 104 -1.48 4.31 -0.75
C GLY A 104 -2.91 4.62 -1.16
N GLY A 105 -3.87 4.61 -0.24
CA GLY A 105 -5.25 5.00 -0.51
C GLY A 105 -6.10 3.85 -1.00
N TYR A 106 -7.39 4.14 -1.24
CA TYR A 106 -8.36 3.16 -1.70
C TYR A 106 -8.28 2.97 -3.22
N ASN A 107 -8.51 1.75 -3.69
CA ASN A 107 -8.49 1.40 -5.12
C ASN A 107 -9.82 0.87 -5.65
N GLY A 108 -10.92 1.07 -4.91
CA GLY A 108 -12.24 0.59 -5.33
C GLY A 108 -12.42 -0.93 -5.26
N GLY A 109 -11.40 -1.68 -4.82
CA GLY A 109 -11.37 -3.13 -5.05
C GLY A 109 -11.27 -3.48 -6.54
N ALA A 110 -10.69 -2.60 -7.36
CA ALA A 110 -10.72 -2.71 -8.83
C ALA A 110 -9.36 -3.02 -9.48
N SER A 111 -8.24 -2.67 -8.83
CA SER A 111 -6.91 -2.85 -9.40
C SER A 111 -5.86 -3.20 -8.34
N TYR A 112 -5.03 -4.19 -8.65
CA TYR A 112 -3.88 -4.62 -7.84
C TYR A 112 -2.64 -3.73 -8.05
N ASP A 113 -2.74 -2.72 -8.91
CA ASP A 113 -1.59 -1.96 -9.37
C ASP A 113 -1.28 -0.77 -8.43
N TYR A 114 -2.28 -0.34 -7.67
CA TYR A 114 -2.20 0.81 -6.77
C TYR A 114 -3.00 0.58 -5.47
N GLY A 115 -2.78 1.46 -4.48
CA GLY A 115 -3.36 1.40 -3.13
C GLY A 115 -2.47 0.69 -2.10
N SER A 116 -1.70 -0.32 -2.53
CA SER A 116 -0.86 -1.17 -1.66
C SER A 116 0.58 -0.65 -1.49
N ALA A 117 0.72 0.54 -0.93
CA ALA A 117 2.01 1.13 -0.58
C ALA A 117 1.90 2.07 0.62
N VAL A 118 3.03 2.39 1.25
CA VAL A 118 3.18 3.55 2.14
C VAL A 118 4.19 4.50 1.52
N PHE A 119 3.83 5.78 1.46
CA PHE A 119 4.68 6.82 0.88
C PHE A 119 5.37 7.63 1.98
N VAL A 120 6.64 7.95 1.78
CA VAL A 120 7.41 8.92 2.58
C VAL A 120 7.76 10.10 1.66
N MET A 121 6.98 11.17 1.77
CA MET A 121 7.06 12.37 0.94
C MET A 121 7.89 13.45 1.63
N ASP A 122 8.88 14.00 0.93
CA ASP A 122 9.69 15.14 1.38
C ASP A 122 8.91 16.46 1.21
N LEU A 123 8.52 17.08 2.32
CA LEU A 123 7.79 18.34 2.30
C LEU A 123 8.68 19.54 1.97
N GLU A 124 10.00 19.38 2.13
CA GLU A 124 11.00 20.43 1.89
C GLU A 124 11.48 20.44 0.43
N ASN A 125 11.07 19.43 -0.35
CA ASN A 125 11.48 19.24 -1.75
C ASN A 125 10.28 18.97 -2.66
N GLU A 126 9.28 19.86 -2.60
CA GLU A 126 8.13 19.90 -3.51
C GLU A 126 7.33 18.59 -3.57
N GLY A 127 7.28 17.85 -2.46
CA GLY A 127 6.55 16.60 -2.39
C GLY A 127 7.19 15.47 -3.19
N LYS A 128 8.50 15.51 -3.43
CA LYS A 128 9.23 14.37 -3.98
C LYS A 128 9.31 13.22 -2.97
N LEU A 129 9.32 11.98 -3.45
CA LEU A 129 9.47 10.82 -2.59
C LEU A 129 10.89 10.66 -2.10
N LEU A 130 11.01 10.41 -0.79
CA LEU A 130 12.20 9.78 -0.23
C LEU A 130 12.11 8.26 -0.38
N GLN A 131 10.90 7.71 -0.24
CA GLN A 131 10.66 6.29 -0.41
C GLN A 131 9.19 5.97 -0.73
N LYS A 132 8.99 4.98 -1.59
CA LYS A 132 7.74 4.22 -1.74
C LYS A 132 7.96 2.84 -1.16
N ILE A 133 7.27 2.51 -0.08
CA ILE A 133 7.36 1.21 0.60
C ILE A 133 6.21 0.35 0.10
N ASP A 134 6.52 -0.62 -0.74
CA ASP A 134 5.53 -1.58 -1.22
C ASP A 134 5.04 -2.45 -0.06
N ILE A 135 3.72 -2.58 0.05
CA ILE A 135 3.10 -3.46 1.03
C ILE A 135 2.70 -4.74 0.33
N ALA A 136 3.14 -5.86 0.91
CA ALA A 136 2.97 -7.17 0.31
C ALA A 136 1.48 -7.54 0.25
N ASP A 137 1.07 -7.96 -0.93
CA ASP A 137 -0.21 -8.61 -1.19
C ASP A 137 -0.05 -10.09 -0.80
N TYR A 138 -0.97 -10.65 -0.01
CA TYR A 138 -0.86 -12.04 0.42
C TYR A 138 -1.88 -12.90 -0.34
N GLU A 139 -1.40 -13.46 -1.46
CA GLU A 139 -2.22 -14.24 -2.37
C GLU A 139 -2.44 -15.67 -1.83
N HIS A 140 -3.51 -15.87 -1.06
CA HIS A 140 -3.91 -17.21 -0.60
C HIS A 140 -4.20 -18.12 -1.80
N GLY A 141 -3.71 -19.36 -1.77
CA GLY A 141 -4.08 -20.40 -2.75
C GLY A 141 -3.62 -20.15 -4.19
N GLU A 142 -2.56 -19.36 -4.39
CA GLU A 142 -1.98 -19.05 -5.71
C GLU A 142 -1.52 -20.33 -6.45
N ILE A 143 -1.96 -20.48 -7.70
CA ILE A 143 -1.35 -21.40 -8.66
C ILE A 143 -0.59 -20.56 -9.68
N SER A 144 0.71 -20.83 -9.83
CA SER A 144 1.59 -20.07 -10.71
C SER A 144 2.16 -20.90 -11.84
N GLY A 145 2.53 -20.21 -12.91
CA GLY A 145 3.28 -20.77 -14.01
C GLY A 145 4.10 -19.68 -14.65
N THR A 146 5.28 -20.06 -15.10
CA THR A 146 6.33 -19.13 -15.43
C THR A 146 6.93 -19.48 -16.76
N GLN A 147 7.25 -18.46 -17.55
CA GLN A 147 7.93 -18.62 -18.84
C GLN A 147 8.93 -17.48 -19.03
N TYR A 148 10.12 -17.81 -19.52
CA TYR A 148 11.08 -16.79 -19.94
C TYR A 148 10.71 -16.28 -21.33
N ALA A 149 10.64 -14.97 -21.49
CA ALA A 149 10.46 -14.33 -22.77
C ALA A 149 11.74 -14.41 -23.60
N ASN A 150 11.59 -14.60 -24.91
CA ASN A 150 12.70 -14.65 -25.87
C ASN A 150 12.94 -13.30 -26.58
N GLY A 151 12.13 -12.27 -26.32
CA GLY A 151 12.17 -10.98 -27.01
C GLY A 151 11.30 -10.87 -28.27
N THR A 152 10.66 -11.96 -28.70
CA THR A 152 9.82 -11.99 -29.92
C THR A 152 8.41 -12.52 -29.69
N THR A 153 8.20 -13.36 -28.68
CA THR A 153 6.90 -13.94 -28.36
C THR A 153 6.01 -12.91 -27.66
N THR A 154 4.82 -12.67 -28.22
CA THR A 154 3.79 -11.81 -27.63
C THR A 154 2.72 -12.60 -26.87
N ASP A 155 2.56 -13.89 -27.21
CA ASP A 155 1.50 -14.74 -26.71
C ASP A 155 2.04 -15.81 -25.75
N PHE A 156 1.56 -15.81 -24.51
CA PHE A 156 1.97 -16.75 -23.46
C PHE A 156 0.75 -17.52 -22.96
N TYR A 157 0.68 -18.82 -23.27
CA TYR A 157 -0.45 -19.66 -22.88
C TYR A 157 -0.45 -19.96 -21.39
N LEU A 158 -1.64 -19.92 -20.79
CA LEU A 158 -1.89 -20.36 -19.43
C LEU A 158 -1.85 -21.90 -19.40
N PRO A 159 -1.06 -22.52 -18.52
CA PRO A 159 -1.00 -23.97 -18.35
C PRO A 159 -2.25 -24.62 -17.73
N TRP A 160 -3.29 -23.84 -17.41
CA TRP A 160 -4.48 -24.30 -16.70
C TRP A 160 -5.75 -23.59 -17.21
N ASN A 161 -6.86 -24.30 -17.10
CA ASN A 161 -8.19 -23.72 -17.22
C ASN A 161 -8.63 -23.14 -15.86
N TYR A 162 -9.53 -22.16 -15.88
CA TYR A 162 -10.04 -21.57 -14.65
C TYR A 162 -11.49 -21.11 -14.78
N ASN A 163 -12.21 -21.13 -13.67
CA ASN A 163 -13.55 -20.55 -13.59
C ASN A 163 -13.41 -19.06 -13.34
N VAL A 164 -13.93 -18.22 -14.24
CA VAL A 164 -13.77 -16.76 -14.19
C VAL A 164 -14.49 -16.10 -13.02
N LYS A 165 -15.42 -16.81 -12.36
CA LYS A 165 -16.07 -16.33 -11.13
C LYS A 165 -15.24 -16.60 -9.88
N ASN A 166 -14.43 -17.65 -9.90
CA ASN A 166 -13.69 -18.10 -8.74
C ASN A 166 -12.24 -17.62 -8.75
N PHE A 167 -11.73 -17.21 -9.92
CA PHE A 167 -10.34 -16.79 -10.07
C PHE A 167 -10.19 -15.67 -11.07
N TYR A 168 -9.23 -14.78 -10.81
CA TYR A 168 -8.70 -13.83 -11.79
C TYR A 168 -7.24 -14.15 -12.10
N ILE A 169 -6.74 -13.61 -13.22
CA ILE A 169 -5.37 -13.85 -13.68
C ILE A 169 -4.54 -12.58 -13.46
N ARG A 170 -3.48 -12.72 -12.66
CA ARG A 170 -2.46 -11.69 -12.47
C ARG A 170 -1.22 -12.05 -13.27
N VAL A 171 -0.64 -11.07 -13.96
CA VAL A 171 0.61 -11.26 -14.73
C VAL A 171 1.67 -10.32 -14.18
N THR A 172 2.90 -10.82 -14.00
CA THR A 172 4.07 -9.97 -13.75
C THR A 172 5.22 -10.31 -14.68
N ILE A 173 6.06 -9.33 -14.99
CA ILE A 173 7.31 -9.47 -15.72
C ILE A 173 8.42 -9.08 -14.76
N ASN A 174 9.32 -10.02 -14.42
CA ASN A 174 10.40 -9.77 -13.44
C ASN A 174 9.93 -9.26 -12.06
N ASN A 175 8.69 -9.60 -11.66
CA ASN A 175 7.95 -9.08 -10.49
C ASN A 175 7.24 -7.74 -10.68
N ASP A 176 7.47 -7.03 -11.78
CA ASP A 176 6.74 -5.80 -12.09
C ASP A 176 5.44 -6.11 -12.82
N ILE A 177 4.44 -5.28 -12.60
CA ILE A 177 3.17 -5.39 -13.31
C ILE A 177 3.38 -4.84 -14.73
N PRO A 178 3.11 -5.62 -15.80
CA PRO A 178 3.21 -5.14 -17.16
C PRO A 178 2.19 -4.03 -17.41
N THR A 179 2.55 -3.07 -18.25
CA THR A 179 1.75 -1.86 -18.46
C THR A 179 0.45 -2.13 -19.21
N SER A 180 0.40 -3.17 -20.03
CA SER A 180 -0.84 -3.71 -20.58
C SER A 180 -0.68 -5.16 -21.04
N TYR A 181 -1.76 -5.93 -20.94
CA TYR A 181 -1.91 -7.24 -21.58
C TYR A 181 -3.39 -7.52 -21.82
N SER A 182 -3.68 -8.41 -22.77
CA SER A 182 -5.02 -8.94 -22.99
C SER A 182 -5.06 -10.42 -22.60
N LEU A 183 -6.20 -10.86 -22.06
CA LEU A 183 -6.46 -12.26 -21.75
C LEU A 183 -7.46 -12.80 -22.77
N ILE A 184 -7.02 -13.76 -23.58
CA ILE A 184 -7.79 -14.31 -24.69
C ILE A 184 -7.94 -15.81 -24.49
N GLY A 185 -9.13 -16.36 -24.66
CA GLY A 185 -9.38 -17.80 -24.57
C GLY A 185 -10.80 -18.16 -25.01
N THR A 186 -11.17 -19.41 -24.82
CA THR A 186 -12.54 -19.89 -25.08
C THR A 186 -13.33 -19.87 -23.78
N TYR A 187 -14.39 -19.08 -23.75
CA TYR A 187 -15.30 -18.95 -22.62
C TYR A 187 -16.56 -19.79 -22.80
N ASP A 188 -16.85 -20.64 -21.82
CA ASP A 188 -18.12 -21.37 -21.70
C ASP A 188 -19.02 -20.68 -20.68
N GLU A 189 -20.11 -20.08 -21.17
CA GLU A 189 -21.10 -19.36 -20.36
C GLU A 189 -21.81 -20.24 -19.34
N SER A 190 -21.98 -21.54 -19.62
CA SER A 190 -22.75 -22.45 -18.77
C SER A 190 -21.98 -22.84 -17.50
N SER A 191 -20.67 -23.09 -17.65
CA SER A 191 -19.78 -23.50 -16.56
C SER A 191 -18.93 -22.35 -16.02
N PHE A 192 -18.96 -21.18 -16.66
CA PHE A 192 -18.08 -20.04 -16.41
C PHE A 192 -16.59 -20.37 -16.58
N MET A 193 -16.27 -21.40 -17.37
CA MET A 193 -14.89 -21.85 -17.57
C MET A 193 -14.22 -21.11 -18.72
N MET A 194 -13.02 -20.62 -18.46
CA MET A 194 -12.08 -20.17 -19.47
C MET A 194 -11.08 -21.29 -19.76
N SER A 195 -10.95 -21.67 -21.03
CA SER A 195 -10.04 -22.72 -21.49
C SER A 195 -9.14 -22.28 -22.63
N GLY A 196 -7.96 -22.91 -22.73
CA GLY A 196 -6.96 -22.57 -23.75
C GLY A 196 -6.51 -21.11 -23.71
N ALA A 197 -6.57 -20.49 -22.53
CA ALA A 197 -6.32 -19.06 -22.37
C ALA A 197 -4.85 -18.70 -22.64
N LYS A 198 -4.62 -17.49 -23.12
CA LYS A 198 -3.30 -16.88 -23.30
C LYS A 198 -3.29 -15.43 -22.87
N ILE A 199 -2.14 -15.01 -22.35
CA ILE A 199 -1.76 -13.61 -22.19
C ILE A 199 -1.20 -13.13 -23.53
N GLN A 200 -1.72 -12.04 -24.04
CA GLN A 200 -1.21 -11.37 -25.23
C GLN A 200 -0.69 -9.98 -24.86
N PHE A 201 0.59 -9.76 -25.10
CA PHE A 201 1.21 -8.43 -25.01
C PHE A 201 1.19 -7.74 -26.36
N ALA A 202 0.96 -6.43 -26.38
CA ALA A 202 1.07 -5.63 -27.61
C ALA A 202 2.51 -5.58 -28.15
N THR A 203 3.49 -5.61 -27.24
CA THR A 203 4.92 -5.70 -27.54
C THR A 203 5.51 -6.86 -26.76
N ALA A 204 6.35 -7.68 -27.40
CA ALA A 204 6.98 -8.83 -26.76
C ALA A 204 7.83 -8.37 -25.55
N PRO A 205 7.71 -9.01 -24.38
CA PRO A 205 8.61 -8.75 -23.26
C PRO A 205 10.06 -8.99 -23.66
N ALA A 206 10.98 -8.21 -23.06
CA ALA A 206 12.40 -8.29 -23.37
C ALA A 206 12.96 -9.71 -23.18
N SER A 207 13.96 -10.06 -23.98
CA SER A 207 14.60 -11.38 -23.90
C SER A 207 15.21 -11.58 -22.50
N GLY A 208 14.95 -12.74 -21.90
CA GLY A 208 15.37 -13.07 -20.54
C GLY A 208 14.43 -12.59 -19.44
N SER A 209 13.39 -11.78 -19.74
CA SER A 209 12.38 -11.42 -18.76
C SER A 209 11.53 -12.62 -18.35
N LEU A 210 11.29 -12.78 -17.05
CA LEU A 210 10.45 -13.83 -16.49
C LEU A 210 8.98 -13.36 -16.45
N VAL A 211 8.16 -13.93 -17.32
CA VAL A 211 6.71 -13.76 -17.29
C VAL A 211 6.14 -14.75 -16.28
N ARG A 212 5.54 -14.25 -15.19
CA ARG A 212 4.78 -15.03 -14.22
C ARG A 212 3.30 -14.81 -14.44
N MET A 213 2.56 -15.90 -14.59
CA MET A 213 1.11 -15.93 -14.66
C MET A 213 0.61 -16.57 -13.38
N ARG A 214 -0.31 -15.90 -12.70
CA ARG A 214 -0.87 -16.36 -11.45
C ARG A 214 -2.38 -16.46 -11.56
N LYS A 215 -2.92 -17.57 -11.11
CA LYS A 215 -4.35 -17.78 -10.91
C LYS A 215 -4.65 -17.51 -9.45
N ILE A 216 -5.33 -16.39 -9.20
CA ILE A 216 -5.59 -15.92 -7.84
C ILE A 216 -7.07 -16.12 -7.50
N PRO A 217 -7.40 -16.68 -6.33
CA PRO A 217 -8.79 -16.80 -5.89
C PRO A 217 -9.49 -15.44 -5.89
N ALA A 218 -10.72 -15.40 -6.39
CA ALA A 218 -11.62 -14.24 -6.31
C ALA A 218 -12.03 -13.94 -4.86
N THR A 219 -11.74 -14.84 -3.92
CA THR A 219 -11.86 -14.63 -2.49
C THR A 219 -10.76 -13.70 -1.96
N ASN A 220 -9.63 -13.53 -2.66
CA ASN A 220 -8.57 -12.62 -2.23
C ASN A 220 -9.01 -11.16 -2.42
N ILE A 221 -8.65 -10.34 -1.44
CA ILE A 221 -8.94 -8.91 -1.47
C ILE A 221 -7.96 -8.23 -2.41
N VAL A 222 -8.45 -7.28 -3.21
CA VAL A 222 -7.56 -6.34 -3.91
C VAL A 222 -6.96 -5.40 -2.86
N ASN A 223 -5.72 -5.67 -2.44
CA ASN A 223 -5.16 -4.99 -1.28
C ASN A 223 -5.02 -3.46 -1.50
N ALA A 224 -5.18 -2.69 -0.43
CA ALA A 224 -5.01 -1.24 -0.40
C ALA A 224 -4.86 -0.75 1.04
N ILE A 225 -4.41 0.50 1.21
CA ILE A 225 -4.23 1.14 2.53
C ILE A 225 -5.04 2.43 2.60
N PRO A 226 -6.39 2.32 2.76
CA PRO A 226 -7.24 3.47 2.97
C PRO A 226 -7.23 3.97 4.42
N ALA A 227 -6.81 3.14 5.37
CA ALA A 227 -6.75 3.50 6.78
C ALA A 227 -5.66 4.55 7.04
N ASP A 228 -5.88 5.42 8.04
CA ASP A 228 -4.79 6.28 8.52
C ASP A 228 -3.69 5.43 9.15
N LEU A 229 -2.45 5.88 9.02
CA LEU A 229 -1.30 5.25 9.65
C LEU A 229 -1.23 5.53 11.14
N THR A 230 -0.75 4.56 11.89
CA THR A 230 -0.44 4.72 13.32
C THR A 230 1.01 5.05 13.47
N VAL A 231 1.30 6.22 14.03
CA VAL A 231 2.65 6.79 14.08
C VAL A 231 3.04 6.99 15.54
N ILE A 232 4.09 6.31 15.98
CA ILE A 232 4.64 6.42 17.32
C ILE A 232 5.96 7.18 17.25
N THR A 233 6.08 8.24 18.03
CA THR A 233 7.28 9.08 18.13
C THR A 233 7.69 9.21 19.60
N ALA A 234 8.90 9.70 19.85
CA ALA A 234 9.37 10.03 21.21
C ALA A 234 8.44 10.99 21.98
N ALA A 235 7.66 11.82 21.27
CA ALA A 235 6.68 12.71 21.90
C ALA A 235 5.42 11.96 22.43
N GLY A 236 5.13 10.78 21.89
CA GLY A 236 3.97 9.98 22.29
C GLY A 236 4.22 9.05 23.48
N THR A 237 5.49 8.67 23.73
CA THR A 237 5.86 7.80 24.85
C THR A 237 7.37 7.84 25.09
N GLU A 238 7.79 7.83 26.36
CA GLU A 238 9.21 7.75 26.76
C GLU A 238 9.89 6.44 26.32
N LYS A 239 9.09 5.41 26.00
CA LYS A 239 9.62 4.15 25.46
C LYS A 239 10.20 4.29 24.06
N ALA A 240 9.71 5.24 23.27
CA ALA A 240 10.22 5.52 21.94
C ALA A 240 11.54 6.30 22.06
N ASN A 241 12.63 5.58 22.28
CA ASN A 241 13.97 6.11 22.54
C ASN A 241 14.79 6.35 21.25
N TYR A 242 14.13 6.86 20.21
CA TYR A 242 14.70 7.11 18.88
C TYR A 242 14.29 8.49 18.34
N SER A 243 15.03 9.01 17.38
CA SER A 243 14.54 10.09 16.50
C SER A 243 13.72 9.48 15.36
N GLY A 244 12.72 10.21 14.85
CA GLY A 244 11.85 9.68 13.79
C GLY A 244 10.58 9.04 14.34
N ALA A 245 10.10 8.00 13.65
CA ALA A 245 8.85 7.33 14.01
C ALA A 245 8.87 5.82 13.74
N MET A 246 8.18 5.06 14.61
CA MET A 246 7.72 3.72 14.27
C MET A 246 6.31 3.82 13.69
N VAL A 247 6.11 3.33 12.47
CA VAL A 247 4.84 3.45 11.74
C VAL A 247 4.18 2.08 11.59
N TYR A 248 2.87 2.02 11.77
CA TYR A 248 2.06 0.83 11.55
C TYR A 248 0.96 1.12 10.54
N ALA A 249 0.93 0.32 9.48
CA ALA A 249 -0.05 0.40 8.41
C ALA A 249 -0.99 -0.81 8.49
N ALA A 250 -2.29 -0.54 8.59
CA ALA A 250 -3.32 -1.55 8.44
C ALA A 250 -3.83 -1.53 7.00
N ASP A 251 -3.82 -2.68 6.33
CA ASP A 251 -4.29 -2.80 4.95
C ASP A 251 -5.65 -3.50 4.88
N LEU A 252 -6.29 -3.47 3.69
CA LEU A 252 -7.61 -4.05 3.50
C LEU A 252 -7.64 -5.57 3.74
N GLU A 253 -6.52 -6.26 3.53
CA GLU A 253 -6.36 -7.69 3.84
C GLU A 253 -6.28 -7.97 5.35
N GLY A 254 -6.27 -6.92 6.18
CA GLY A 254 -6.22 -7.02 7.63
C GLY A 254 -4.83 -7.36 8.16
N LYS A 255 -3.79 -7.12 7.36
CA LYS A 255 -2.41 -7.19 7.81
C LYS A 255 -2.02 -5.90 8.51
N ILE A 256 -1.24 -6.04 9.58
CA ILE A 256 -0.59 -4.91 10.25
C ILE A 256 0.89 -4.94 9.89
N THR A 257 1.33 -4.01 9.05
CA THR A 257 2.74 -3.85 8.66
C THR A 257 3.41 -2.79 9.53
N LYS A 258 4.50 -3.14 10.20
CA LYS A 258 5.39 -2.22 10.91
C LYS A 258 6.46 -1.71 9.95
N ILE A 259 6.77 -0.42 10.03
CA ILE A 259 7.73 0.29 9.17
C ILE A 259 8.66 1.10 10.06
N ASN A 260 9.96 0.93 9.84
CA ASN A 260 11.01 1.67 10.54
C ASN A 260 11.29 3.01 9.86
N LEU A 261 10.83 4.11 10.44
CA LEU A 261 11.23 5.47 10.07
C LEU A 261 12.05 6.14 11.18
N THR A 262 12.77 5.33 11.96
CA THR A 262 13.59 5.80 13.06
C THR A 262 15.05 6.00 12.64
N ASP A 263 15.83 6.65 13.50
CA ASP A 263 17.29 6.76 13.35
C ASP A 263 18.07 5.53 13.85
N GLN A 264 17.36 4.46 14.24
CA GLN A 264 17.93 3.19 14.67
C GLN A 264 17.67 2.11 13.62
N GLY A 265 18.62 1.18 13.47
CA GLY A 265 18.51 0.09 12.49
C GLY A 265 18.52 0.61 11.05
N THR A 266 17.81 -0.09 10.16
CA THR A 266 17.75 0.27 8.74
C THR A 266 16.50 1.09 8.47
N LEU A 267 16.67 2.31 7.94
CA LEU A 267 15.58 3.18 7.54
C LEU A 267 14.77 2.55 6.39
N TYR A 268 13.45 2.72 6.43
CA TYR A 268 12.47 2.21 5.47
C TYR A 268 12.24 0.70 5.46
N GLU A 269 12.87 -0.07 6.35
CA GLU A 269 12.52 -1.49 6.47
C GLU A 269 11.10 -1.68 6.97
N SER A 270 10.43 -2.70 6.42
CA SER A 270 9.08 -3.09 6.79
C SER A 270 9.00 -4.57 7.15
N THR A 271 8.02 -4.92 7.97
CA THR A 271 7.68 -6.30 8.32
C THR A 271 6.21 -6.43 8.68
N ILE A 272 5.57 -7.54 8.33
CA ILE A 272 4.20 -7.83 8.78
C ILE A 272 4.29 -8.34 10.22
N LEU A 273 3.49 -7.78 11.12
CA LEU A 273 3.39 -8.20 12.52
C LEU A 273 2.25 -9.19 12.75
N PHE A 274 1.17 -9.01 12.01
CA PHE A 274 -0.06 -9.75 12.20
C PHE A 274 -0.85 -9.84 10.90
N ASP A 275 -1.53 -10.96 10.72
CA ASP A 275 -2.49 -11.18 9.65
C ASP A 275 -3.84 -11.64 10.23
N ALA A 276 -4.89 -10.88 9.94
CA ALA A 276 -6.26 -11.19 10.35
C ALA A 276 -6.94 -12.26 9.47
N GLU A 277 -6.27 -12.71 8.42
CA GLU A 277 -6.74 -13.68 7.41
C GLU A 277 -8.06 -13.20 6.77
N SER A 278 -8.09 -11.92 6.40
CA SER A 278 -9.27 -11.30 5.80
C SER A 278 -9.38 -11.67 4.34
N ASN A 279 -10.60 -11.95 3.89
CA ASN A 279 -10.88 -12.25 2.49
C ASN A 279 -12.29 -11.76 2.12
N ASN A 280 -12.65 -11.83 0.85
CA ASN A 280 -13.95 -11.38 0.35
C ASN A 280 -15.12 -12.22 0.90
N ASP A 281 -14.90 -13.47 1.31
CA ASP A 281 -15.94 -14.35 1.85
C ASP A 281 -16.29 -14.00 3.30
N ASN A 282 -15.26 -13.74 4.12
CA ASN A 282 -15.43 -13.39 5.53
C ASN A 282 -15.63 -11.88 5.75
N GLY A 283 -15.39 -11.06 4.72
CA GLY A 283 -15.69 -9.63 4.71
C GLY A 283 -14.94 -8.80 5.76
N ARG A 284 -13.82 -9.31 6.30
CA ARG A 284 -13.08 -8.70 7.42
C ARG A 284 -12.12 -7.58 7.01
N TYR A 285 -12.54 -6.69 6.12
CA TYR A 285 -11.70 -5.57 5.67
C TYR A 285 -11.29 -4.62 6.81
N VAL A 286 -10.12 -3.98 6.73
CA VAL A 286 -9.71 -2.93 7.67
C VAL A 286 -9.67 -1.56 7.01
N PHE A 287 -10.68 -0.74 7.28
CA PHE A 287 -10.80 0.64 6.76
C PHE A 287 -10.37 1.72 7.75
N LYS A 288 -10.05 1.36 9.00
CA LYS A 288 -9.80 2.30 10.09
C LYS A 288 -8.45 2.05 10.74
N ARG A 289 -7.84 3.15 11.22
CA ARG A 289 -6.54 3.16 11.90
C ARG A 289 -6.52 2.26 13.12
N ALA A 290 -5.43 1.50 13.29
CA ALA A 290 -5.16 0.78 14.53
C ALA A 290 -4.76 1.74 15.66
N GLN A 291 -5.48 1.76 16.77
CA GLN A 291 -5.13 2.61 17.90
C GLN A 291 -4.00 2.00 18.72
N ALA A 292 -3.00 2.80 19.07
CA ALA A 292 -1.86 2.35 19.87
C ALA A 292 -1.98 2.80 21.32
N THR A 293 -1.55 1.94 22.25
CA THR A 293 -1.38 2.30 23.66
C THR A 293 -0.27 1.48 24.31
N ILE A 294 0.28 1.97 25.41
CA ILE A 294 1.21 1.21 26.26
C ILE A 294 0.41 0.57 27.40
N LEU A 295 0.42 -0.75 27.45
CA LEU A 295 -0.15 -1.54 28.54
C LEU A 295 0.87 -2.60 28.98
N ASP A 296 1.08 -2.73 30.28
CA ASP A 296 2.06 -3.64 30.88
C ASP A 296 3.46 -3.51 30.25
N ASN A 297 3.89 -2.26 30.08
CA ASN A 297 5.19 -1.93 29.52
C ASN A 297 5.40 -2.43 28.06
N LYS A 298 4.33 -2.72 27.33
CA LYS A 298 4.36 -3.18 25.94
C LYS A 298 3.43 -2.34 25.05
N LEU A 299 3.79 -2.17 23.79
CA LEU A 299 2.94 -1.51 22.81
C LEU A 299 1.87 -2.48 22.32
N TRP A 300 0.63 -2.04 22.40
CA TRP A 300 -0.53 -2.73 21.87
C TRP A 300 -1.18 -1.92 20.77
N LEU A 301 -1.65 -2.61 19.74
CA LEU A 301 -2.42 -2.05 18.64
C LEU A 301 -3.82 -2.67 18.66
N TYR A 302 -4.85 -1.84 18.68
CA TYR A 302 -6.24 -2.23 18.68
C TYR A 302 -6.92 -1.79 17.38
N PHE A 303 -7.54 -2.71 16.67
CA PHE A 303 -8.23 -2.41 15.41
C PHE A 303 -9.43 -3.34 15.21
N GLY A 304 -10.38 -2.92 14.38
CA GLY A 304 -11.57 -3.70 14.06
C GLY A 304 -11.72 -3.90 12.56
N THR A 305 -12.38 -4.99 12.20
CA THR A 305 -12.71 -5.31 10.80
C THR A 305 -14.15 -4.97 10.47
N GLY A 306 -14.42 -4.72 9.18
CA GLY A 306 -15.74 -4.43 8.64
C GLY A 306 -15.68 -3.72 7.30
N ASN A 307 -16.68 -3.97 6.44
CA ASN A 307 -16.77 -3.34 5.12
C ASN A 307 -17.52 -2.00 5.18
N THR A 308 -16.79 -0.88 5.13
CA THR A 308 -17.42 0.46 5.17
C THR A 308 -18.10 0.87 3.85
N GLN A 309 -17.86 0.14 2.77
CA GLN A 309 -18.41 0.41 1.45
C GLN A 309 -19.69 -0.38 1.16
N LYS A 310 -19.88 -1.52 1.83
CA LYS A 310 -21.05 -2.40 1.67
C LYS A 310 -21.75 -2.64 3.01
N LEU A 311 -22.21 -1.57 3.65
CA LEU A 311 -22.83 -1.62 4.99
C LEU A 311 -24.07 -2.52 5.09
N GLY A 312 -24.78 -2.74 3.98
CA GLY A 312 -25.98 -3.58 3.93
C GLY A 312 -25.72 -5.06 3.63
N GLU A 313 -24.47 -5.47 3.42
CA GLU A 313 -24.13 -6.85 3.10
C GLU A 313 -24.32 -7.76 4.32
N GLN A 314 -25.18 -8.77 4.17
CA GLN A 314 -25.52 -9.73 5.22
C GLN A 314 -25.18 -11.14 4.73
N ASN A 315 -24.20 -11.77 5.37
CA ASN A 315 -23.78 -13.14 5.11
C ASN A 315 -23.29 -13.75 6.42
N SER A 316 -23.65 -15.00 6.71
CA SER A 316 -23.22 -15.72 7.92
C SER A 316 -21.70 -15.89 8.03
N SER A 317 -20.98 -15.90 6.90
CA SER A 317 -19.52 -15.92 6.86
C SER A 317 -18.88 -14.61 7.33
N ILE A 318 -19.64 -13.50 7.33
CA ILE A 318 -19.17 -12.18 7.77
C ILE A 318 -19.27 -12.08 9.29
N GLN A 319 -18.24 -12.59 9.95
CA GLN A 319 -18.04 -12.46 11.40
C GLN A 319 -16.93 -11.44 11.66
N ASN A 320 -17.27 -10.15 11.67
CA ASN A 320 -16.31 -9.08 11.96
C ASN A 320 -15.75 -9.19 13.39
N ARG A 321 -14.51 -8.74 13.58
CA ARG A 321 -13.72 -8.95 14.80
C ARG A 321 -13.04 -7.66 15.25
N VAL A 322 -12.79 -7.57 16.55
CA VAL A 322 -11.90 -6.56 17.14
C VAL A 322 -10.67 -7.29 17.65
N TYR A 323 -9.50 -6.77 17.29
CA TYR A 323 -8.20 -7.34 17.59
C TYR A 323 -7.46 -6.44 18.56
N GLY A 324 -6.67 -7.06 19.44
CA GLY A 324 -5.64 -6.41 20.25
C GLY A 324 -4.35 -7.18 20.07
N ILE A 325 -3.39 -6.62 19.33
CA ILE A 325 -2.10 -7.27 19.04
C ILE A 325 -0.97 -6.57 19.78
N LYS A 326 -0.02 -7.35 20.28
CA LYS A 326 1.14 -6.85 21.03
C LYS A 326 2.36 -6.84 20.12
N ASP A 327 2.97 -5.66 19.96
CA ASP A 327 4.32 -5.57 19.40
C ASP A 327 5.32 -5.89 20.53
N LYS A 328 5.86 -7.11 20.49
CA LYS A 328 6.77 -7.61 21.53
C LYS A 328 8.14 -6.92 21.48
N ASP A 329 8.52 -6.43 20.31
CA ASP A 329 9.85 -5.93 19.98
C ASP A 329 9.95 -4.41 20.15
N PHE A 330 8.81 -3.69 20.17
CA PHE A 330 8.79 -2.26 20.45
C PHE A 330 9.56 -1.93 21.76
N PRO A 331 10.46 -0.93 21.76
CA PRO A 331 10.64 0.12 20.73
C PRO A 331 11.51 -0.26 19.52
N ASP A 332 12.17 -1.40 19.54
CA ASP A 332 13.07 -1.83 18.47
C ASP A 332 12.29 -2.26 17.21
N PHE A 333 12.95 -2.15 16.06
CA PHE A 333 12.49 -2.78 14.83
C PHE A 333 13.22 -4.12 14.64
N VAL A 334 12.45 -5.21 14.55
CA VAL A 334 12.96 -6.53 14.24
C VAL A 334 12.27 -7.00 12.96
N LYS A 335 13.05 -7.22 11.90
CA LYS A 335 12.54 -7.76 10.65
C LYS A 335 12.13 -9.21 10.86
N ARG A 336 10.89 -9.55 10.46
CA ARG A 336 10.37 -10.92 10.50
C ARG A 336 10.23 -11.46 9.09
N ASP A 337 10.14 -12.78 8.96
CA ASP A 337 9.82 -13.40 7.69
C ASP A 337 8.39 -13.04 7.28
N ILE A 338 8.23 -12.55 6.05
CA ILE A 338 6.95 -12.12 5.48
C ILE A 338 6.03 -13.33 5.24
N ILE A 339 6.59 -14.53 5.10
CA ILE A 339 5.85 -15.74 4.76
C ILE A 339 5.07 -16.29 5.98
N ASP A 340 5.51 -15.97 7.19
CA ASP A 340 4.88 -16.46 8.42
C ASP A 340 4.65 -15.34 9.44
N PRO A 341 3.77 -14.37 9.11
CA PRO A 341 3.32 -13.40 10.11
C PRO A 341 2.50 -14.12 11.17
N GLY A 342 2.40 -13.55 12.38
CA GLY A 342 1.49 -14.09 13.38
C GLY A 342 0.05 -14.03 12.87
N LYS A 343 -0.61 -15.17 12.70
CA LYS A 343 -1.96 -15.25 12.13
C LYS A 343 -3.03 -15.34 13.21
N VAL A 344 -4.25 -14.94 12.86
CA VAL A 344 -5.39 -15.14 13.78
C VAL A 344 -5.67 -16.63 14.02
N SER A 345 -5.48 -17.50 13.02
CA SER A 345 -5.59 -18.96 13.15
C SER A 345 -4.62 -19.57 14.17
N GLU A 346 -3.52 -18.88 14.49
CA GLU A 346 -2.53 -19.30 15.49
C GLU A 346 -2.86 -18.81 16.91
N CYS A 347 -3.99 -18.13 17.09
CA CYS A 347 -4.48 -17.76 18.42
C CYS A 347 -4.78 -19.03 19.22
N THR A 348 -4.05 -19.19 20.34
CA THR A 348 -4.15 -20.39 21.20
C THR A 348 -4.63 -20.11 22.62
N THR A 349 -4.88 -18.84 23.01
CA THR A 349 -5.18 -18.48 24.41
C THR A 349 -6.57 -17.85 24.65
N PRO A 350 -7.31 -18.29 25.71
CA PRO A 350 -8.69 -17.85 26.07
C PRO A 350 -8.87 -16.33 26.34
N PRO A 351 -10.12 -15.80 26.42
CA PRO A 351 -11.38 -16.52 26.62
C PRO A 351 -12.04 -17.05 25.35
N THR A 352 -11.75 -16.49 24.18
CA THR A 352 -12.25 -16.99 22.88
C THR A 352 -11.27 -16.60 21.79
N CYS A 353 -10.30 -17.47 21.50
CA CYS A 353 -9.74 -17.45 20.15
C CYS A 353 -10.88 -17.83 19.21
N PRO A 354 -10.99 -17.16 18.06
CA PRO A 354 -12.08 -17.44 17.14
C PRO A 354 -12.05 -18.91 16.70
N GLY A 355 -13.01 -19.70 17.15
CA GLY A 355 -13.25 -21.03 16.63
C GLY A 355 -13.94 -20.95 15.27
N ASP A 356 -13.79 -22.02 14.49
CA ASP A 356 -14.62 -22.28 13.31
C ASP A 356 -16.02 -22.72 13.77
N ASP A 357 -16.82 -21.77 14.26
CA ASP A 357 -18.27 -21.98 14.47
C ASP A 357 -19.07 -21.48 13.27
#